data_AF-H1L121-F1
#
_entry.id   AF-H1L121-F1
#
_cell.length_a   1.000
_cell.length_b   1.000
_cell.length_c   1.000
_cell.angle_alpha   90.00
_cell.angle_beta   90.00
_cell.angle_gamma   90.00
#
_symmetry.space_group_name_H-M   'P 1'
#
loop_
_entity.id
_entity.type
_entity.pdbx_description
1 polymer ?
#
loop_
_entity_poly.entity_id
_entity_poly.type
_entity_poly.pdbx_seq_one_letter_code
_entity_poly.pdbx_strand_id
1 'polypeptide(L)'
;MAIAYAKLYELIYKNVKDKEKAEELYKLVEEFIKENEQRIDKRFEENKVIIKTELKDELKSELATKEDIHILEEKMNTMEERLKGEMKAMEEKILRYVDNKFNQLDKKFTIFFIVILITIIITNPNAIELIKLLFGFK
;
A
#
# COMPACT_ATOMS: atom_id res chain seq x y z
N MET A 1 26.59 -20.48 44.06
CA MET A 1 25.82 -21.45 44.88
C MET A 1 26.62 -22.04 46.03
N ALA A 2 27.76 -22.72 45.80
CA ALA A 2 28.51 -23.42 46.87
C ALA A 2 28.83 -22.55 48.11
N ILE A 3 29.18 -21.27 47.92
CA ILE A 3 29.47 -20.34 49.02
C ILE A 3 28.21 -20.02 49.85
N ALA A 4 27.02 -19.98 49.23
CA ALA A 4 25.77 -19.69 49.94
C ALA A 4 25.29 -20.90 50.75
N TYR A 5 25.39 -22.11 50.18
CA TYR A 5 25.09 -23.35 50.88
C TYR A 5 26.03 -23.59 52.07
N ALA A 6 27.34 -23.31 51.92
CA ALA A 6 28.29 -23.39 53.03
C ALA A 6 27.93 -22.43 54.18
N LYS A 7 27.60 -21.16 53.86
CA LYS A 7 27.15 -20.17 54.85
C LYS A 7 25.84 -20.56 55.53
N LEU A 8 24.92 -21.20 54.80
CA LEU A 8 23.66 -21.70 55.33
C LEU A 8 23.91 -22.78 56.38
N TYR A 9 24.75 -23.78 56.07
CA TYR A 9 25.12 -24.82 57.02
C TYR A 9 25.79 -24.24 58.27
N GLU A 10 26.75 -23.34 58.11
CA GLU A 10 27.42 -22.67 59.23
C GLU A 10 26.43 -21.93 60.15
N LEU A 11 25.46 -21.22 59.56
CA LEU A 11 24.43 -20.49 60.29
C LEU A 11 23.50 -21.45 61.06
N ILE A 12 23.07 -22.54 60.43
CA ILE A 12 22.23 -23.57 61.07
C ILE A 12 23.00 -24.20 62.24
N TYR A 13 24.24 -24.63 62.02
CA TYR A 13 25.07 -25.26 63.04
C TYR A 13 25.33 -24.32 64.24
N LYS A 14 25.60 -23.04 63.99
CA LYS A 14 25.80 -22.03 65.04
C LYS A 14 24.58 -21.87 65.96
N ASN A 15 23.37 -22.02 65.43
CA ASN A 15 22.12 -21.87 66.19
C ASN A 15 21.68 -23.17 66.88
N VAL A 16 21.77 -24.30 66.17
CA VAL A 16 21.28 -25.61 66.66
C VAL A 16 22.28 -26.24 67.64
N LYS A 17 23.59 -26.01 67.45
CA LYS A 17 24.71 -26.54 68.26
C LYS A 17 24.74 -28.05 68.43
N ASP A 18 24.00 -28.77 67.58
CA ASP A 18 23.94 -30.22 67.45
C ASP A 18 24.19 -30.55 65.98
N LYS A 19 25.19 -31.39 65.73
CA LYS A 19 25.68 -31.68 64.37
C LYS A 19 24.66 -32.49 63.58
N GLU A 20 23.98 -33.47 64.19
CA GLU A 20 23.02 -34.31 63.48
C GLU A 20 21.78 -33.50 63.09
N LYS A 21 21.24 -32.73 64.04
CA LYS A 21 20.07 -31.87 63.77
C LYS A 21 20.39 -30.75 62.76
N ALA A 22 21.60 -30.20 62.80
CA ALA A 22 22.01 -29.19 61.84
C ALA A 22 22.12 -29.75 60.41
N GLU A 23 22.66 -30.96 60.26
CA GLU A 23 22.75 -31.64 58.98
C GLU A 23 21.37 -31.98 58.40
N GLU A 24 20.45 -32.46 59.24
CA GLU A 24 19.08 -32.80 58.83
C GLU A 24 18.31 -31.57 58.35
N LEU A 25 18.38 -30.47 59.11
CA LEU A 25 17.79 -29.18 58.73
C LEU A 25 18.44 -28.61 57.46
N TYR A 26 19.76 -28.71 57.33
CA TYR A 26 20.47 -28.25 56.15
C TYR A 26 20.02 -28.99 54.90
N LYS A 27 19.93 -30.34 54.95
CA LYS A 27 19.46 -31.15 53.83
C LYS A 27 18.03 -30.82 53.43
N LEU A 28 17.14 -30.64 54.41
CA LEU A 28 15.75 -30.26 54.14
C LEU A 28 15.67 -28.92 53.41
N VAL A 29 16.44 -27.92 53.85
CA VAL A 29 16.47 -26.60 53.20
C VAL A 29 17.15 -26.69 51.82
N GLU A 30 18.22 -27.46 51.68
CA GLU A 30 18.90 -27.67 50.39
C GLU A 30 17.97 -28.33 49.36
N GLU A 31 17.24 -29.38 49.75
CA GLU A 31 16.23 -30.02 48.91
C GLU A 31 15.12 -29.04 48.53
N PHE A 32 14.60 -28.27 49.50
CA PHE A 32 13.60 -27.24 49.23
C PHE A 32 14.09 -26.17 48.23
N ILE A 33 15.34 -25.71 48.35
CA ILE A 33 15.91 -24.75 47.40
C ILE A 33 16.04 -25.36 46.01
N LYS A 34 16.57 -26.59 45.90
CA LYS A 34 16.72 -27.29 44.61
C LYS A 34 15.37 -27.51 43.93
N GLU A 35 14.35 -27.91 44.68
CA GLU A 35 12.99 -28.09 44.14
C GLU A 35 12.42 -26.75 43.64
N ASN A 36 12.65 -25.65 44.38
CA ASN A 36 12.22 -24.33 43.95
C ASN A 36 12.97 -23.83 42.71
N GLU A 37 14.29 -24.04 42.61
CA GLU A 37 15.07 -23.71 41.41
C GLU A 37 14.49 -24.43 40.19
N GLN A 38 14.25 -25.74 40.30
CA GLN A 38 13.63 -26.52 39.22
C GLN A 38 12.24 -25.99 38.83
N ARG A 39 11.42 -25.61 39.81
CA ARG A 39 10.10 -25.02 39.56
C ARG A 39 10.20 -23.66 38.87
N ILE A 40 11.16 -22.83 39.26
CA ILE A 40 11.40 -21.52 38.66
C ILE A 40 11.85 -21.69 37.20
N ASP A 41 12.82 -22.56 36.95
CA ASP A 41 13.32 -22.83 35.59
C ASP A 41 12.20 -23.35 34.68
N LYS A 42 11.39 -24.28 35.18
CA LYS A 42 10.23 -24.79 34.44
C LYS A 42 9.23 -23.68 34.10
N ARG A 43 8.88 -22.84 35.08
CA ARG A 43 7.97 -21.69 34.85
C ARG A 43 8.57 -20.69 33.88
N PHE A 44 9.88 -20.48 33.91
CA PHE A 44 10.55 -19.55 33.00
C PHE A 44 10.46 -20.03 31.56
N GLU A 45 10.73 -21.32 31.30
CA GLU A 45 10.58 -21.90 29.97
C GLU A 45 9.11 -21.93 29.49
N GLU A 46 8.16 -22.23 30.37
CA GLU A 46 6.73 -22.15 30.07
C GLU A 46 6.30 -20.73 29.68
N ASN A 47 6.68 -19.73 30.48
CA ASN A 47 6.35 -18.32 30.22
C ASN A 47 6.97 -17.82 28.91
N LYS A 48 8.19 -18.24 28.59
CA LYS A 48 8.84 -17.89 27.32
C LYS A 48 8.04 -18.38 26.11
N VAL A 49 7.47 -19.58 26.19
CA VAL A 49 6.59 -20.13 25.14
C VAL A 49 5.28 -19.35 25.06
N ILE A 50 4.68 -19.02 26.20
CA ILE A 50 3.43 -18.23 26.29
C ILE A 50 3.64 -16.86 25.62
N ILE A 51 4.65 -16.10 26.08
CA ILE A 51 4.96 -14.76 25.55
C ILE A 51 5.25 -14.81 24.05
N LYS A 52 6.01 -15.82 23.58
CA LYS A 52 6.29 -15.96 22.14
C LYS A 52 5.03 -16.23 21.33
N THR A 53 4.08 -16.98 21.89
CA THR A 53 2.80 -17.28 21.25
C THR A 53 1.91 -16.05 21.20
N GLU A 54 1.77 -15.35 22.34
CA GLU A 54 1.00 -14.10 22.43
C GLU A 54 1.52 -13.05 21.44
N LEU A 55 2.83 -12.79 21.44
CA LEU A 55 3.45 -11.85 20.49
C LEU A 55 3.23 -12.27 19.04
N LYS A 56 3.28 -13.56 18.74
CA LYS A 56 3.04 -14.06 17.38
C LYS A 56 1.58 -13.84 16.96
N ASP A 57 0.63 -14.06 17.86
CA ASP A 57 -0.79 -13.90 17.59
C ASP A 57 -1.16 -12.42 17.42
N GLU A 58 -0.65 -11.53 18.28
CA GLU A 58 -0.79 -10.08 18.15
C GLU A 58 -0.24 -9.60 16.79
N LEU A 59 1.01 -9.94 16.48
CA LEU A 59 1.65 -9.55 15.21
C LEU A 59 0.92 -10.08 13.98
N LYS A 60 0.35 -11.29 14.05
CA LYS A 60 -0.40 -11.88 12.94
C LYS A 60 -1.68 -11.10 12.63
N SER A 61 -2.26 -10.42 13.61
CA SER A 61 -3.46 -9.61 13.42
C SER A 61 -3.18 -8.21 12.87
N GLU A 62 -1.97 -7.68 13.10
CA GLU A 62 -1.61 -6.32 12.70
C GLU A 62 -0.79 -6.24 11.41
N LEU A 63 0.03 -7.25 11.12
CA LEU A 63 0.95 -7.22 10.00
C LEU A 63 0.30 -7.74 8.71
N ALA A 64 0.46 -6.97 7.64
CA ALA A 64 0.20 -7.44 6.29
C ALA A 64 1.21 -8.51 5.90
N THR A 65 0.72 -9.58 5.28
CA THR A 65 1.56 -10.63 4.71
C THR A 65 2.08 -10.23 3.33
N LYS A 66 3.09 -10.97 2.83
CA LYS A 66 3.57 -10.79 1.45
C LYS A 66 2.48 -11.04 0.42
N GLU A 67 1.56 -11.95 0.71
CA GLU A 67 0.41 -12.26 -0.15
C GLU A 67 -0.53 -11.04 -0.23
N ASP A 68 -0.82 -10.39 0.89
CA ASP A 68 -1.66 -9.19 0.92
C ASP A 68 -1.06 -8.07 0.07
N ILE A 69 0.26 -7.90 0.13
CA ILE A 69 0.99 -6.92 -0.69
C ILE A 69 0.91 -7.31 -2.18
N HIS A 70 1.10 -8.58 -2.51
CA HIS A 70 1.04 -9.04 -3.89
C HIS A 70 -0.35 -8.84 -4.51
N ILE A 71 -1.41 -9.18 -3.77
CA ILE A 71 -2.80 -8.93 -4.18
C ILE A 71 -3.04 -7.44 -4.39
N LEU A 72 -2.47 -6.58 -3.53
CA LEU A 72 -2.59 -5.13 -3.69
C LEU A 72 -1.87 -4.63 -4.94
N GLU A 73 -0.66 -5.12 -5.22
CA GLU A 73 0.09 -4.80 -6.45
C GLU A 73 -0.66 -5.23 -7.70
N GLU A 74 -1.22 -6.45 -7.74
CA GLU A 74 -2.03 -6.92 -8.87
C GLU A 74 -3.27 -6.04 -9.11
N LYS A 75 -3.97 -5.66 -8.03
CA LYS A 75 -5.12 -4.75 -8.10
C LYS A 75 -4.72 -3.37 -8.62
N MET A 76 -3.57 -2.85 -8.17
CA MET A 76 -3.05 -1.57 -8.64
C MET A 76 -2.68 -1.62 -10.12
N ASN A 77 -1.99 -2.66 -10.56
CA ASN A 77 -1.62 -2.84 -11.97
C ASN A 77 -2.86 -2.95 -12.87
N THR A 78 -3.85 -3.76 -12.45
CA THR A 78 -5.13 -3.89 -13.15
C THR A 78 -5.86 -2.55 -13.25
N MET A 79 -5.86 -1.77 -12.16
CA MET A 79 -6.48 -0.45 -12.15
C MET A 79 -5.74 0.54 -13.07
N GLU A 80 -4.41 0.50 -13.10
CA GLU A 80 -3.60 1.33 -14.00
C GLU A 80 -3.88 1.01 -15.47
N GLU A 81 -3.95 -0.28 -15.82
CA GLU A 81 -4.30 -0.71 -17.18
C GLU A 81 -5.70 -0.24 -17.58
N ARG A 82 -6.69 -0.38 -16.69
CA ARG A 82 -8.06 0.10 -16.94
C ARG A 82 -8.09 1.62 -17.15
N LEU A 83 -7.40 2.38 -16.30
CA LEU A 83 -7.33 3.84 -16.42
C LEU A 83 -6.66 4.26 -17.74
N LYS A 84 -5.56 3.62 -18.13
CA LYS A 84 -4.93 3.88 -19.44
C LYS A 84 -5.88 3.59 -20.60
N GLY A 85 -6.66 2.51 -20.52
CA GLY A 85 -7.68 2.18 -21.52
C GLY A 85 -8.78 3.24 -21.62
N GLU A 86 -9.33 3.66 -20.48
CA GLU A 86 -10.36 4.69 -20.41
C GLU A 86 -9.86 6.05 -20.94
N MET A 87 -8.62 6.43 -20.60
CA MET A 87 -8.00 7.67 -21.10
C MET A 87 -7.86 7.65 -22.63
N LYS A 88 -7.37 6.55 -23.22
CA LYS A 88 -7.27 6.42 -24.69
C LYS A 88 -8.64 6.52 -25.35
N ALA A 89 -9.64 5.81 -24.82
CA ALA A 89 -11.00 5.87 -25.35
C ALA A 89 -11.61 7.28 -25.25
N MET A 90 -11.28 8.02 -24.19
CA MET A 90 -11.71 9.42 -24.03
C MET A 90 -11.00 10.34 -25.03
N GLU A 91 -9.69 10.18 -25.21
CA GLU A 91 -8.89 10.92 -26.19
C GLU A 91 -9.44 10.75 -27.60
N GLU A 92 -9.70 9.50 -28.02
CA GLU A 92 -10.30 9.19 -29.33
C GLU A 92 -11.68 9.85 -29.50
N LYS A 93 -12.53 9.81 -28.47
CA LYS A 93 -13.85 10.45 -28.50
C LYS A 93 -13.72 11.97 -28.66
N ILE A 94 -12.79 12.60 -27.95
CA ILE A 94 -12.52 14.05 -28.04
C ILE A 94 -12.02 14.39 -29.44
N LEU A 95 -11.03 13.68 -29.96
CA LEU A 95 -10.49 13.91 -31.30
C LEU A 95 -11.58 13.80 -32.37
N ARG A 96 -12.40 12.75 -32.32
CA ARG A 96 -13.52 12.58 -33.26
C ARG A 96 -14.58 13.68 -33.13
N TYR A 97 -14.87 14.11 -31.91
CA TYR A 97 -15.81 15.21 -31.68
C TYR A 97 -15.28 16.53 -32.25
N VAL A 98 -14.01 16.83 -31.97
CA VAL A 98 -13.32 18.02 -32.45
C VAL A 98 -13.25 18.02 -33.98
N ASP A 99 -12.81 16.93 -34.60
CA ASP A 99 -12.74 16.80 -36.06
C ASP A 99 -14.11 16.99 -36.73
N ASN A 100 -15.16 16.38 -36.17
CA ASN A 100 -16.53 16.59 -36.66
C ASN A 100 -16.98 18.05 -36.55
N LYS A 101 -16.60 18.75 -35.48
CA LYS A 101 -16.94 20.17 -35.29
C LYS A 101 -16.16 21.06 -36.25
N PHE A 102 -14.88 20.79 -36.47
CA PHE A 102 -14.06 21.49 -37.46
C PHE A 102 -14.61 21.27 -38.88
N ASN A 103 -14.90 20.03 -39.28
CA ASN A 103 -15.49 19.73 -40.58
C ASN A 103 -16.84 20.43 -40.81
N GLN A 104 -17.67 20.56 -39.78
CA GLN A 104 -18.91 21.33 -39.87
C GLN A 104 -18.66 22.83 -40.02
N LEU A 105 -17.66 23.35 -39.30
CA LEU A 105 -17.27 24.75 -39.34
C LEU A 105 -16.67 25.12 -40.69
N ASP A 106 -15.79 24.29 -41.23
CA ASP A 106 -15.17 24.46 -42.55
C ASP A 106 -16.24 24.53 -43.64
N LYS A 107 -17.22 23.64 -43.65
CA LYS A 107 -18.35 23.70 -44.59
C LYS A 107 -19.12 25.01 -44.49
N LYS A 108 -19.40 25.48 -43.26
CA LYS A 108 -20.08 26.77 -43.05
C LYS A 108 -19.24 27.94 -43.54
N PHE A 109 -17.94 27.94 -43.27
CA PHE A 109 -17.03 28.96 -43.76
C PHE A 109 -16.93 28.94 -45.29
N THR A 110 -16.81 27.77 -45.93
CA THR A 110 -16.80 27.67 -47.39
C THR A 110 -18.05 28.28 -48.01
N ILE A 111 -19.24 27.95 -47.49
CA ILE A 111 -20.51 28.54 -47.96
C ILE A 111 -20.51 30.05 -47.75
N PHE A 112 -20.11 30.51 -46.57
CA PHE A 112 -20.03 31.94 -46.25
C PHE A 112 -19.08 32.69 -47.19
N PHE A 113 -17.89 32.15 -47.46
CA PHE A 113 -16.94 32.71 -48.43
C PHE A 113 -17.53 32.80 -49.84
N ILE A 114 -18.23 31.77 -50.31
CA ILE A 114 -18.91 31.79 -51.61
C ILE A 114 -19.97 32.90 -51.66
N VAL A 115 -20.79 33.04 -50.61
CA VAL A 115 -21.83 34.08 -50.52
C VAL A 115 -21.22 35.48 -50.54
N ILE A 116 -20.13 35.70 -49.80
CA ILE A 116 -19.41 36.98 -49.82
C ILE A 116 -18.87 37.26 -51.22
N LEU A 117 -18.23 36.29 -51.86
CA LEU A 117 -17.65 36.45 -53.19
C LEU A 117 -18.72 36.84 -54.22
N ILE A 118 -19.87 36.16 -54.22
CA ILE A 118 -21.01 36.51 -55.07
C ILE A 118 -21.55 37.91 -54.75
N THR A 119 -21.65 38.27 -53.47
CA THR A 119 -22.09 39.61 -53.05
C THR A 119 -21.15 40.69 -53.58
N ILE A 120 -19.84 40.50 -53.51
CA ILE A 120 -18.83 41.43 -54.05
C ILE A 120 -18.96 41.56 -55.56
N ILE A 121 -19.17 40.45 -56.29
CA ILE A 121 -19.37 40.47 -57.75
C ILE A 121 -20.61 41.27 -58.12
N ILE A 122 -21.76 40.99 -57.48
CA ILE A 122 -23.04 41.62 -57.83
C ILE A 122 -23.04 43.12 -57.48
N THR A 123 -22.39 43.51 -56.38
CA THR A 123 -22.34 44.91 -55.93
C THR A 123 -21.30 45.75 -56.66
N ASN A 124 -20.41 45.14 -57.45
CA ASN A 124 -19.37 45.83 -58.22
C ASN A 124 -19.61 45.72 -59.74
N PRO A 125 -20.15 46.75 -60.40
CA PRO A 125 -20.43 46.74 -61.84
C PRO A 125 -19.21 46.37 -62.70
N ASN A 126 -18.00 46.84 -62.32
CA ASN A 126 -16.77 46.52 -63.04
C ASN A 126 -16.46 45.01 -62.98
N ALA A 127 -16.78 44.33 -61.88
CA ALA A 127 -16.57 42.89 -61.76
C ALA A 127 -17.51 42.10 -62.71
N ILE A 128 -18.75 42.57 -62.88
CA ILE A 128 -19.72 41.97 -63.81
C ILE A 128 -19.25 42.13 -65.26
N GLU A 129 -18.78 43.32 -65.65
CA GLU A 129 -18.23 43.56 -67.00
C GLU A 129 -17.01 42.68 -67.30
N LEU A 130 -16.11 42.52 -66.34
CA LEU A 130 -14.97 41.60 -66.47
C LEU A 130 -15.40 40.14 -66.68
N ILE A 131 -16.42 39.68 -65.95
CA ILE A 131 -16.96 38.32 -66.15
C ILE A 131 -17.60 38.17 -67.54
N LYS A 132 -18.38 39.16 -67.98
CA LYS A 132 -18.97 39.15 -69.33
C LYS A 132 -17.88 39.05 -70.41
N LEU A 133 -16.80 39.81 -70.25
CA LEU A 133 -15.65 39.79 -71.16
C LEU A 133 -14.94 38.42 -71.14
N LEU A 134 -14.69 37.85 -69.96
CA LEU A 134 -13.98 36.57 -69.80
C LEU A 134 -14.77 35.38 -70.37
N PHE A 135 -16.11 35.39 -70.24
CA PHE A 135 -16.98 34.30 -70.71
C PHE A 135 -17.63 34.58 -72.06
N GLY A 136 -17.32 35.71 -72.71
CA GLY A 136 -17.81 36.04 -74.05
C GLY A 136 -19.31 36.37 -74.13
N PHE A 137 -19.92 36.77 -73.01
CA PHE A 137 -21.30 37.27 -73.01
C PHE A 137 -21.31 38.70 -73.56
N LYS A 138 -22.01 38.94 -74.68
CA LYS A 138 -22.29 40.29 -75.19
C LYS A 138 -23.26 41.05 -74.30
#